data_AF-A0A934RPQ4-F1
#
_entry.id   AF-A0A934RPQ4-F1
#
_cell.length_a   1.000
_cell.length_b   1.000
_cell.length_c   1.000
_cell.angle_alpha   90.00
_cell.angle_beta   90.00
_cell.angle_gamma   90.00
#
_symmetry.space_group_name_H-M   'P 1'
#
loop_
_entity.id
_entity.type
_entity.pdbx_description
1 polymer ?
#
loop_
_entity_poly.entity_id
_entity_poly.type
_entity_poly.pdbx_seq_one_letter_code
_entity_poly.pdbx_strand_id
1 'polypeptide(L)'
;MRGLTNWQRREGGEEAWLRWVAELENATVEEMPRFLEALPKRSGVAMDLIVERWLDLGPEHAWQHYQERFARGVMNSGYSSREVSLMRALVRRWAEEDLEGVLAAMEEGKALPYLQEFHRELAPRLAKVDPERGLRYALKNGMHRSGYSFFLSGEPLQRLIDGDPRVAAELIFEWDESRTRDARKQLIERWGLQNPQKAIRLGLDRDDGMGELFADEAFVAWAEEDYAAASAWVEGEASVQEASLFIAPLVDVWSREDPFAALQWAEEQLPGSELTATVKRLILGAIDREGVDAGELLRRVRSPDGQQEAAVALAEALWGSGSSGETSNGGETDRERLAWFDHITDEETINQLLLSFTRVKTEEGRQWLQEFARSERMALLERHRATLLIQQLQDPNNVGESFKLVEFVDERWREQCRADLFERWYVHDPDSSASWLEENPGTPQLRALLSQSMVERFFSSIGEQDWQTMRQFKANTPAPVVRLVREGLLQNVARARLEGHSNEEIERHLGKILQVLDE
;
A
#
# COMPACT_ATOMS: atom_id res chain seq x y z
N MET A 1 -26.86 33.11 43.51
CA MET A 1 -27.75 34.11 44.18
C MET A 1 -29.10 34.37 43.50
N ARG A 2 -29.25 34.42 42.16
CA ARG A 2 -30.58 34.68 41.51
C ARG A 2 -31.64 33.58 41.68
N GLY A 3 -31.30 32.39 42.18
CA GLY A 3 -32.27 31.33 42.49
C GLY A 3 -33.00 31.54 43.82
N LEU A 4 -32.34 32.17 44.80
CA LEU A 4 -32.89 32.51 46.12
C LEU A 4 -34.06 33.52 46.00
N THR A 5 -34.03 34.40 44.99
CA THR A 5 -34.96 35.54 44.90
C THR A 5 -36.42 35.18 44.67
N ASN A 6 -36.75 33.98 44.16
CA ASN A 6 -38.14 33.56 43.97
C ASN A 6 -38.74 32.89 45.21
N TRP A 7 -37.93 32.18 45.98
CA TRP A 7 -38.34 31.61 47.25
C TRP A 7 -38.44 32.70 48.32
N GLN A 8 -37.53 33.69 48.24
CA GLN A 8 -37.52 34.85 49.14
C GLN A 8 -38.78 35.73 49.08
N ARG A 9 -39.50 35.74 47.95
CA ARG A 9 -40.68 36.61 47.75
C ARG A 9 -41.99 36.07 48.30
N ARG A 10 -42.07 34.78 48.68
CA ARG A 10 -43.37 34.17 49.04
C ARG A 10 -43.58 33.99 50.55
N GLU A 11 -42.53 33.82 51.37
CA GLU A 11 -42.70 33.42 52.79
C GLU A 11 -41.56 33.91 53.73
N GLY A 12 -41.31 35.23 53.87
CA GLY A 12 -40.31 35.70 54.86
C GLY A 12 -38.88 35.22 54.58
N GLY A 13 -38.51 35.25 53.30
CA GLY A 13 -37.47 34.48 52.61
C GLY A 13 -36.14 34.05 53.24
N GLU A 14 -35.62 34.78 54.22
CA GLU A 14 -34.34 34.45 54.85
C GLU A 14 -34.54 33.57 56.08
N GLU A 15 -35.49 33.91 56.95
CA GLU A 15 -35.82 33.12 58.15
C GLU A 15 -36.33 31.73 57.79
N ALA A 16 -37.16 31.64 56.74
CA ALA A 16 -37.61 30.35 56.25
C ALA A 16 -36.43 29.51 55.73
N TRP A 17 -35.45 30.13 55.07
CA TRP A 17 -34.32 29.42 54.45
C TRP A 17 -33.40 28.88 55.54
N LEU A 18 -33.10 29.72 56.53
CA LEU A 18 -32.32 29.33 57.70
C LEU A 18 -33.02 28.23 58.50
N ARG A 19 -34.35 28.29 58.64
CA ARG A 19 -35.13 27.21 59.27
C ARG A 19 -35.04 25.91 58.46
N TRP A 20 -35.19 25.98 57.14
CA TRP A 20 -35.08 24.81 56.27
C TRP A 20 -33.68 24.18 56.33
N VAL A 21 -32.62 25.00 56.35
CA VAL A 21 -31.24 24.52 56.52
C VAL A 21 -31.06 23.88 57.90
N ALA A 22 -31.55 24.51 58.97
CA ALA A 22 -31.48 23.93 60.32
C ALA A 22 -32.26 22.61 60.44
N GLU A 23 -33.41 22.49 59.75
CA GLU A 23 -34.15 21.23 59.66
C GLU A 23 -33.35 20.16 58.89
N LEU A 24 -32.71 20.54 57.78
CA LEU A 24 -31.88 19.64 56.98
C LEU A 24 -30.65 19.14 57.78
N GLU A 25 -29.98 20.04 58.51
CA GLU A 25 -28.84 19.71 59.37
C GLU A 25 -29.18 18.68 60.46
N ASN A 26 -30.43 18.65 60.93
CA ASN A 26 -30.90 17.70 61.93
C ASN A 26 -31.64 16.50 61.34
N ALA A 27 -31.76 16.42 60.02
CA ALA A 27 -32.50 15.36 59.34
C ALA A 27 -31.84 13.98 59.56
N THR A 28 -32.67 12.94 59.62
CA THR A 28 -32.24 11.54 59.50
C THR A 28 -32.20 11.10 58.03
N VAL A 29 -31.57 9.96 57.74
CA VAL A 29 -31.44 9.46 56.37
C VAL A 29 -32.81 9.19 55.72
N GLU A 30 -33.79 8.74 56.50
CA GLU A 30 -35.17 8.46 56.07
C GLU A 30 -35.96 9.74 55.73
N GLU A 31 -35.57 10.88 56.28
CA GLU A 31 -36.23 12.17 56.05
C GLU A 31 -35.73 12.88 54.79
N MET A 32 -34.55 12.50 54.28
CA MET A 32 -33.90 13.13 53.13
C MET A 32 -34.76 13.18 51.84
N PRO A 33 -35.52 12.13 51.47
CA PRO A 33 -36.48 12.20 50.36
C PRO A 33 -37.44 13.38 50.44
N ARG A 34 -37.92 13.73 51.64
CA ARG A 34 -38.85 14.84 51.87
C ARG A 34 -38.23 16.18 51.50
N PHE A 35 -36.96 16.39 51.86
CA PHE A 35 -36.22 17.60 51.53
C PHE A 35 -35.99 17.73 50.02
N LEU A 36 -35.74 16.61 49.34
CA LEU A 36 -35.62 16.58 47.89
C LEU A 36 -36.94 16.99 47.21
N GLU A 37 -38.08 16.49 47.68
CA GLU A 37 -39.40 16.83 47.14
C GLU A 37 -39.78 18.30 47.38
N ALA A 38 -39.38 18.85 48.54
CA ALA A 38 -39.58 20.25 48.89
C ALA A 38 -38.68 21.23 48.11
N LEU A 39 -37.61 20.76 47.47
CA LEU A 39 -36.60 21.66 46.91
C LEU A 39 -37.15 22.48 45.71
N PRO A 40 -36.90 23.81 45.67
CA PRO A 40 -37.40 24.67 44.59
C PRO A 40 -36.83 24.27 43.23
N LYS A 41 -37.64 24.36 42.15
CA LYS A 41 -37.29 23.92 40.78
C LYS A 41 -36.00 24.51 40.17
N ARG A 42 -35.29 25.44 40.83
CA ARG A 42 -34.08 26.13 40.32
C ARG A 42 -33.03 26.50 41.38
N SER A 43 -32.98 25.80 42.53
CA SER A 43 -31.95 26.10 43.56
C SER A 43 -30.79 25.10 43.50
N GLY A 44 -29.69 25.47 42.84
CA GLY A 44 -28.46 24.66 42.84
C GLY A 44 -27.84 24.55 44.23
N VAL A 45 -27.77 25.65 44.98
CA VAL A 45 -27.19 25.66 46.34
C VAL A 45 -27.96 24.75 47.30
N ALA A 46 -29.29 24.75 47.24
CA ALA A 46 -30.09 23.84 48.08
C ALA A 46 -29.86 22.37 47.70
N MET A 47 -29.56 22.11 46.43
CA MET A 47 -29.31 20.76 45.94
C MET A 47 -27.98 20.27 46.51
N ASP A 48 -26.94 21.10 46.43
CA ASP A 48 -25.62 20.80 46.98
C ASP A 48 -25.70 20.52 48.49
N LEU A 49 -26.43 21.35 49.26
CA LEU A 49 -26.63 21.12 50.69
C LEU A 49 -27.36 19.79 51.00
N ILE A 50 -28.36 19.43 50.20
CA ILE A 50 -29.03 18.12 50.35
C ILE A 50 -28.06 16.98 50.04
N VAL A 51 -27.24 17.09 48.98
CA VAL A 51 -26.26 16.05 48.63
C VAL A 51 -25.28 15.85 49.75
N GLU A 52 -24.61 16.91 50.21
CA GLU A 52 -23.61 16.82 51.27
C GLU A 52 -24.21 16.17 52.51
N ARG A 53 -25.40 16.64 52.93
CA ARG A 53 -26.07 16.04 54.10
C ARG A 53 -26.48 14.59 53.89
N TRP A 54 -26.92 14.21 52.69
CA TRP A 54 -27.31 12.82 52.42
C TRP A 54 -26.10 11.89 52.42
N LEU A 55 -24.97 12.36 51.90
CA LEU A 55 -23.71 11.61 51.91
C LEU A 55 -23.21 11.38 53.34
N ASP A 56 -23.28 12.40 54.20
CA ASP A 56 -22.92 12.26 55.63
C ASP A 56 -23.76 11.21 56.36
N LEU A 57 -25.02 11.03 55.94
CA LEU A 57 -26.00 10.18 56.62
C LEU A 57 -26.04 8.75 56.08
N GLY A 58 -25.78 8.55 54.78
CA GLY A 58 -25.92 7.24 54.13
C GLY A 58 -26.01 7.38 52.61
N PRO A 59 -24.88 7.34 51.88
CA PRO A 59 -24.86 7.51 50.43
C PRO A 59 -25.59 6.37 49.69
N GLU A 60 -25.57 5.15 50.23
CA GLU A 60 -26.29 4.00 49.67
C GLU A 60 -27.80 4.22 49.72
N HIS A 61 -28.31 4.85 50.78
CA HIS A 61 -29.73 5.17 50.89
C HIS A 61 -30.13 6.21 49.84
N ALA A 62 -29.28 7.22 49.59
CA ALA A 62 -29.52 8.18 48.51
C ALA A 62 -29.63 7.46 47.17
N TRP A 63 -28.66 6.59 46.87
CA TRP A 63 -28.63 5.80 45.64
C TRP A 63 -29.85 4.89 45.47
N GLN A 64 -30.22 4.12 46.50
CA GLN A 64 -31.41 3.25 46.51
C GLN A 64 -32.68 4.05 46.28
N HIS A 65 -32.85 5.18 46.97
CA HIS A 65 -34.00 6.06 46.78
C HIS A 65 -34.16 6.47 45.31
N TYR A 66 -33.05 6.78 44.65
CA TYR A 66 -33.04 7.13 43.24
C TYR A 66 -33.41 6.00 42.31
N GLN A 67 -32.88 4.80 42.56
CA GLN A 67 -33.27 3.59 41.83
C GLN A 67 -34.76 3.32 41.95
N GLU A 68 -35.33 3.43 43.14
CA GLU A 68 -36.77 3.24 43.38
C GLU A 68 -37.63 4.28 42.68
N ARG A 69 -37.22 5.56 42.68
CA ARG A 69 -37.91 6.62 41.93
C ARG A 69 -37.87 6.34 40.43
N PHE A 70 -36.74 5.85 39.92
CA PHE A 70 -36.60 5.45 38.53
C PHE A 70 -37.54 4.30 38.18
N ALA A 71 -37.51 3.22 38.96
CA ALA A 71 -38.32 2.03 38.75
C ALA A 71 -39.83 2.33 38.75
N ARG A 72 -40.27 3.33 39.51
CA ARG A 72 -41.67 3.80 39.54
C ARG A 72 -42.08 4.62 38.30
N GLY A 73 -41.19 4.82 37.33
CA GLY A 73 -41.47 5.59 36.12
C GLY A 73 -41.65 7.09 36.36
N VAL A 74 -41.35 7.58 37.57
CA VAL A 74 -41.43 9.01 37.93
C VAL A 74 -40.54 9.86 37.03
N MET A 75 -39.50 9.25 36.43
CA MET A 75 -38.55 9.91 35.54
C MET A 75 -38.86 9.74 34.03
N ASN A 76 -39.92 9.03 33.62
CA ASN A 76 -40.16 8.74 32.19
C ASN A 76 -40.76 9.91 31.37
N SER A 77 -41.25 10.99 31.99
CA SER A 77 -42.04 12.04 31.30
C SER A 77 -41.26 13.27 30.86
N GLY A 78 -40.01 13.11 30.44
CA GLY A 78 -39.10 14.22 30.15
C GLY A 78 -38.29 14.57 31.40
N TYR A 79 -37.12 13.94 31.49
CA TYR A 79 -36.20 14.01 32.60
C TYR A 79 -35.95 15.45 33.04
N SER A 80 -36.11 15.70 34.34
CA SER A 80 -35.71 17.00 34.87
C SER A 80 -34.18 17.05 34.89
N SER A 81 -33.59 18.06 34.26
CA SER A 81 -32.14 18.34 34.36
C SER A 81 -31.63 18.38 35.80
N ARG A 82 -32.55 18.62 36.74
CA ARG A 82 -32.39 18.60 38.18
C ARG A 82 -32.00 17.23 38.75
N GLU A 83 -32.73 16.15 38.42
CA GLU A 83 -32.45 14.82 38.98
C GLU A 83 -31.10 14.28 38.50
N VAL A 84 -30.78 14.50 37.23
CA VAL A 84 -29.46 14.17 36.65
C VAL A 84 -28.35 14.98 37.31
N SER A 85 -28.58 16.27 37.59
CA SER A 85 -27.60 17.13 38.29
C SER A 85 -27.35 16.65 39.71
N LEU A 86 -28.42 16.30 40.44
CA LEU A 86 -28.32 15.82 41.81
C LEU A 86 -27.62 14.46 41.88
N MET A 87 -27.94 13.53 40.96
CA MET A 87 -27.23 12.25 40.85
C MET A 87 -25.76 12.44 40.48
N ARG A 88 -25.45 13.36 39.57
CA ARG A 88 -24.07 13.67 39.21
C ARG A 88 -23.29 14.22 40.41
N ALA A 89 -23.89 15.13 41.19
CA ALA A 89 -23.29 15.67 42.40
C ALA A 89 -23.07 14.57 43.46
N LEU A 90 -24.07 13.71 43.68
CA LEU A 90 -23.98 12.56 44.57
C LEU A 90 -22.84 11.62 44.17
N VAL A 91 -22.83 11.13 42.92
CA VAL A 91 -21.77 10.22 42.42
C VAL A 91 -20.39 10.86 42.51
N ARG A 92 -20.28 12.14 42.15
CA ARG A 92 -19.01 12.88 42.21
C ARG A 92 -18.46 12.93 43.63
N ARG A 93 -19.28 13.36 44.59
CA ARG A 93 -18.86 13.61 45.96
C ARG A 93 -18.69 12.30 46.74
N TRP A 94 -19.59 11.32 46.54
CA TRP A 94 -19.42 9.97 47.09
C TRP A 94 -18.11 9.34 46.60
N ALA A 95 -17.75 9.50 45.32
CA ALA A 95 -16.51 8.93 44.78
C ALA A 95 -15.24 9.61 45.30
N GLU A 96 -15.33 10.79 45.92
CA GLU A 96 -14.20 11.43 46.60
C GLU A 96 -13.92 10.79 47.97
N GLU A 97 -14.94 10.20 48.61
CA GLU A 97 -14.87 9.63 49.96
C GLU A 97 -14.78 8.11 49.94
N ASP A 98 -15.57 7.46 49.09
CA ASP A 98 -15.65 6.00 48.95
C ASP A 98 -15.89 5.61 47.48
N LEU A 99 -14.80 5.55 46.72
CA LEU A 99 -14.83 5.13 45.32
C LEU A 99 -15.34 3.68 45.15
N GLU A 100 -15.04 2.79 46.09
CA GLU A 100 -15.47 1.38 46.01
C GLU A 100 -16.97 1.23 46.22
N GLY A 101 -17.51 1.94 47.22
CA GLY A 101 -18.95 1.99 47.47
C GLY A 101 -19.74 2.47 46.25
N VAL A 102 -19.29 3.55 45.61
CA VAL A 102 -19.91 4.04 44.37
C VAL A 102 -19.82 3.02 43.24
N LEU A 103 -18.67 2.37 43.05
CA LEU A 103 -18.49 1.37 42.00
C LEU A 103 -19.42 0.16 42.22
N ALA A 104 -19.52 -0.34 43.45
CA ALA A 104 -20.45 -1.42 43.81
C ALA A 104 -21.91 -1.01 43.55
N ALA A 105 -22.30 0.18 43.99
CA ALA A 105 -23.64 0.72 43.77
C ALA A 105 -23.99 0.87 42.28
N MET A 106 -23.03 1.32 41.47
CA MET A 106 -23.17 1.42 40.01
C MET A 106 -23.34 0.05 39.34
N GLU A 107 -22.65 -0.99 39.82
CA GLU A 107 -22.79 -2.35 39.29
C GLU A 107 -24.13 -3.00 39.63
N GLU A 108 -24.71 -2.66 40.79
CA GLU A 108 -26.06 -3.08 41.17
C GLU A 108 -27.15 -2.34 40.36
N GLY A 109 -26.91 -1.07 40.03
CA GLY A 109 -27.90 -0.16 39.42
C GLY A 109 -28.07 -0.24 37.89
N LYS A 110 -27.95 -1.41 37.27
CA LYS A 110 -27.81 -1.64 35.80
C LYS A 110 -28.89 -1.03 34.88
N ALA A 111 -29.96 -0.43 35.41
CA ALA A 111 -31.08 0.10 34.63
C ALA A 111 -31.24 1.63 34.67
N LEU A 112 -30.35 2.38 35.32
CA LEU A 112 -30.50 3.83 35.39
C LEU A 112 -30.23 4.51 34.02
N PRO A 113 -31.05 5.48 33.60
CA PRO A 113 -30.75 6.31 32.45
C PRO A 113 -29.54 7.18 32.80
N TYR A 114 -28.70 7.51 31.80
CA TYR A 114 -27.46 8.27 31.99
C TYR A 114 -26.38 7.59 32.84
N LEU A 115 -26.45 6.28 33.11
CA LEU A 115 -25.32 5.53 33.71
C LEU A 115 -24.00 5.82 32.98
N GLN A 116 -24.07 5.97 31.66
CA GLN A 116 -22.91 6.34 30.85
C GLN A 116 -22.25 7.66 31.30
N GLU A 117 -23.01 8.67 31.72
CA GLU A 117 -22.46 9.93 32.23
C GLU A 117 -21.79 9.75 33.59
N PHE A 118 -22.32 8.88 34.45
CA PHE A 118 -21.69 8.57 35.73
C PHE A 118 -20.43 7.74 35.56
N HIS A 119 -20.44 6.76 34.65
CA HIS A 119 -19.23 6.04 34.29
C HIS A 119 -18.15 7.02 33.80
N ARG A 120 -18.51 8.00 32.94
CA ARG A 120 -17.56 9.05 32.48
C ARG A 120 -16.99 9.91 33.60
N GLU A 121 -17.73 10.13 34.68
CA GLU A 121 -17.24 10.84 35.86
C GLU A 121 -16.32 9.98 36.72
N LEU A 122 -16.58 8.66 36.80
CA LEU A 122 -15.84 7.74 37.65
C LEU A 122 -14.53 7.27 37.02
N ALA A 123 -14.51 7.00 35.71
CA ALA A 123 -13.32 6.47 35.05
C ALA A 123 -12.06 7.35 35.21
N PRO A 124 -12.10 8.70 35.05
CA PRO A 124 -10.92 9.53 35.25
C PRO A 124 -10.44 9.52 36.71
N ARG A 125 -11.36 9.44 37.68
CA ARG A 125 -11.01 9.36 39.11
C ARG A 125 -10.34 8.04 39.42
N LEU A 126 -10.90 6.95 38.93
CA LEU A 126 -10.33 5.61 39.08
C LEU A 126 -8.96 5.54 38.41
N ALA A 127 -8.82 6.06 37.18
CA ALA A 127 -7.57 6.07 36.43
C ALA A 127 -6.47 6.94 37.07
N LYS A 128 -6.84 7.95 37.87
CA LYS A 128 -5.88 8.77 38.63
C LYS A 128 -5.23 7.97 39.77
N VAL A 129 -5.99 7.12 40.43
CA VAL A 129 -5.53 6.27 41.54
C VAL A 129 -4.83 5.02 41.00
N ASP A 130 -5.48 4.34 40.07
CA ASP A 130 -5.05 3.09 39.43
C ASP A 130 -5.32 3.19 37.92
N PRO A 131 -4.29 3.53 37.11
CA PRO A 131 -4.44 3.71 35.67
C PRO A 131 -5.00 2.48 34.95
N GLU A 132 -4.52 1.28 35.27
CA GLU A 132 -4.99 0.04 34.64
C GLU A 132 -6.47 -0.17 34.92
N ARG A 133 -6.86 -0.12 36.20
CA ARG A 133 -8.24 -0.36 36.61
C ARG A 133 -9.19 0.69 36.02
N GLY A 134 -8.76 1.96 35.97
CA GLY A 134 -9.53 3.04 35.36
C GLY A 134 -9.77 2.83 33.86
N LEU A 135 -8.75 2.40 33.12
CA LEU A 135 -8.84 2.14 31.69
C LEU A 135 -9.70 0.89 31.39
N ARG A 136 -9.53 -0.21 32.14
CA ARG A 136 -10.40 -1.39 32.04
C ARG A 136 -11.86 -1.05 32.35
N TYR A 137 -12.09 -0.22 33.36
CA TYR A 137 -13.43 0.27 33.67
C TYR A 137 -14.02 1.11 32.52
N ALA A 138 -13.24 2.00 31.92
CA ALA A 138 -13.68 2.79 30.77
C ALA A 138 -14.04 1.89 29.57
N LEU A 139 -13.25 0.84 29.33
CA LEU A 139 -13.50 -0.15 28.29
C LEU A 139 -14.79 -0.94 28.51
N LYS A 140 -14.93 -1.56 29.69
CA LYS A 140 -16.10 -2.36 30.10
C LYS A 140 -17.41 -1.59 29.92
N ASN A 141 -17.38 -0.27 30.17
CA ASN A 141 -18.55 0.60 30.10
C ASN A 141 -18.69 1.34 28.74
N GLY A 142 -18.02 0.88 27.69
CA GLY A 142 -18.23 1.34 26.32
C GLY A 142 -17.76 2.79 26.05
N MET A 143 -16.90 3.36 26.90
CA MET A 143 -16.45 4.75 26.71
C MET A 143 -15.65 4.93 25.44
N HIS A 144 -14.95 3.88 25.01
CA HIS A 144 -14.24 3.83 23.74
C HIS A 144 -15.15 4.18 22.56
N ARG A 145 -16.47 3.91 22.60
CA ARG A 145 -17.42 4.24 21.52
C ARG A 145 -17.82 5.71 21.48
N SER A 146 -17.75 6.40 22.61
CA SER A 146 -18.31 7.75 22.77
C SER A 146 -17.38 8.90 22.34
N GLY A 147 -16.25 8.61 21.70
CA GLY A 147 -15.29 9.64 21.25
C GLY A 147 -14.44 10.20 22.38
N TYR A 148 -14.39 9.50 23.52
CA TYR A 148 -13.60 9.89 24.68
C TYR A 148 -12.11 9.56 24.46
N SER A 149 -11.45 10.36 23.61
CA SER A 149 -10.01 10.28 23.37
C SER A 149 -9.17 10.56 24.62
N PHE A 150 -9.75 11.22 25.64
CA PHE A 150 -9.08 11.54 26.90
C PHE A 150 -8.36 10.35 27.54
N PHE A 151 -8.90 9.14 27.45
CA PHE A 151 -8.25 7.95 28.02
C PHE A 151 -7.15 7.37 27.13
N LEU A 152 -7.25 7.58 25.81
CA LEU A 152 -6.33 7.10 24.78
C LEU A 152 -5.11 7.99 24.59
N SER A 153 -5.20 9.26 24.98
CA SER A 153 -4.10 10.23 24.83
C SER A 153 -3.80 11.00 26.10
N GLY A 154 -4.42 10.64 27.22
CA GLY A 154 -4.28 11.34 28.49
C GLY A 154 -3.20 10.78 29.40
N GLU A 155 -3.01 11.50 30.51
CA GLU A 155 -2.09 11.16 31.60
C GLU A 155 -2.23 9.71 32.10
N PRO A 156 -3.42 9.11 32.25
CA PRO A 156 -3.50 7.75 32.79
C PRO A 156 -2.84 6.71 31.89
N LEU A 157 -3.04 6.78 30.57
CA LEU A 157 -2.37 5.87 29.65
C LEU A 157 -0.87 6.09 29.67
N GLN A 158 -0.41 7.35 29.68
CA GLN A 158 1.03 7.64 29.75
C GLN A 158 1.66 7.08 31.02
N ARG A 159 1.01 7.25 32.17
CA ARG A 159 1.46 6.64 33.43
C ARG A 159 1.50 5.13 33.37
N LEU A 160 0.56 4.50 32.66
CA LEU A 160 0.55 3.05 32.47
C LEU A 160 1.68 2.62 31.53
N ILE A 161 1.91 3.33 30.42
CA ILE A 161 3.03 3.08 29.50
C ILE A 161 4.37 3.18 30.24
N ASP A 162 4.53 4.20 31.10
CA ASP A 162 5.76 4.41 31.86
C ASP A 162 5.97 3.39 32.98
N GLY A 163 4.89 2.81 33.52
CA GLY A 163 4.93 1.87 34.64
C GLY A 163 4.93 0.40 34.22
N ASP A 164 3.97 0.02 33.37
CA ASP A 164 3.79 -1.32 32.81
C ASP A 164 3.31 -1.23 31.35
N PRO A 165 4.24 -1.06 30.39
CA PRO A 165 3.89 -0.89 28.99
C PRO A 165 3.28 -2.16 28.36
N ARG A 166 3.50 -3.34 28.94
CA ARG A 166 2.86 -4.58 28.46
C ARG A 166 1.36 -4.53 28.76
N VAL A 167 0.99 -4.17 29.98
CA VAL A 167 -0.42 -4.00 30.34
C VAL A 167 -1.06 -2.87 29.52
N ALA A 168 -0.34 -1.77 29.28
CA ALA A 168 -0.82 -0.71 28.39
C ALA A 168 -1.11 -1.23 26.99
N ALA A 169 -0.20 -2.03 26.41
CA ALA A 169 -0.36 -2.64 25.10
C ALA A 169 -1.57 -3.59 25.03
N GLU A 170 -1.71 -4.49 26.01
CA GLU A 170 -2.85 -5.40 26.11
C GLU A 170 -4.18 -4.63 26.10
N LEU A 171 -4.28 -3.53 26.86
CA LEU A 171 -5.46 -2.67 26.87
C LEU A 171 -5.70 -1.94 25.55
N ILE A 172 -4.63 -1.45 24.91
CA ILE A 172 -4.71 -0.80 23.59
C ILE A 172 -5.25 -1.79 22.56
N PHE A 173 -4.83 -3.06 22.60
CA PHE A 173 -5.33 -4.10 21.68
C PHE A 173 -6.78 -4.53 21.93
N GLU A 174 -7.29 -4.36 23.16
CA GLU A 174 -8.71 -4.60 23.45
C GLU A 174 -9.64 -3.50 22.89
N TRP A 175 -9.08 -2.39 22.39
CA TRP A 175 -9.82 -1.26 21.85
C TRP A 175 -9.94 -1.31 20.31
N ASP A 176 -10.97 -0.64 19.77
CA ASP A 176 -11.21 -0.56 18.32
C ASP A 176 -10.04 0.12 17.58
N GLU A 177 -9.56 -0.50 16.50
CA GLU A 177 -8.37 -0.11 15.74
C GLU A 177 -8.37 1.37 15.33
N SER A 178 -9.54 1.88 14.91
CA SER A 178 -9.66 3.26 14.41
C SER A 178 -9.30 4.32 15.46
N ARG A 179 -9.38 3.96 16.74
CA ARG A 179 -9.22 4.89 17.88
C ARG A 179 -7.90 4.71 18.61
N THR A 180 -7.22 3.59 18.39
CA THR A 180 -6.00 3.22 19.12
C THR A 180 -4.73 3.67 18.44
N ARG A 181 -4.79 4.19 17.21
CA ARG A 181 -3.62 4.66 16.46
C ARG A 181 -2.70 5.58 17.27
N ASP A 182 -3.25 6.63 17.88
CA ASP A 182 -2.44 7.61 18.65
C ASP A 182 -1.88 7.02 19.95
N ALA A 183 -2.65 6.13 20.60
CA ALA A 183 -2.22 5.43 21.81
C ALA A 183 -1.09 4.43 21.52
N ARG A 184 -1.24 3.68 20.41
CA ARG A 184 -0.25 2.74 19.90
C ARG A 184 1.03 3.45 19.51
N LYS A 185 0.93 4.56 18.78
CA LYS A 185 2.07 5.40 18.44
C LYS A 185 2.82 5.87 19.69
N GLN A 186 2.12 6.40 20.70
CA GLN A 186 2.75 6.80 21.97
C GLN A 186 3.42 5.62 22.70
N LEU A 187 2.79 4.44 22.68
CA LEU A 187 3.36 3.24 23.26
C LEU A 187 4.65 2.82 22.52
N ILE A 188 4.68 2.87 21.19
CA ILE A 188 5.86 2.56 20.37
C ILE A 188 6.97 3.57 20.63
N GLU A 189 6.68 4.87 20.59
CA GLU A 189 7.66 5.93 20.82
C GLU A 189 8.32 5.82 22.20
N ARG A 190 7.59 5.36 23.22
CA ARG A 190 8.16 5.21 24.58
C ARG A 190 8.74 3.82 24.82
N TRP A 191 7.93 2.79 24.65
CA TRP A 191 8.33 1.42 24.98
C TRP A 191 9.11 0.75 23.86
N GLY A 192 8.72 0.98 22.60
CA GLY A 192 9.45 0.48 21.43
C GLY A 192 10.88 0.99 21.39
N LEU A 193 11.13 2.26 21.71
CA LEU A 193 12.51 2.77 21.76
C LEU A 193 13.31 2.28 22.97
N GLN A 194 12.67 2.11 24.13
CA GLN A 194 13.37 1.66 25.35
C GLN A 194 13.65 0.15 25.38
N ASN A 195 12.74 -0.67 24.83
CA ASN A 195 12.81 -2.13 24.84
C ASN A 195 12.24 -2.72 23.53
N PRO A 196 12.82 -2.41 22.37
CA PRO A 196 12.25 -2.74 21.07
C PRO A 196 11.96 -4.22 20.90
N GLN A 197 12.91 -5.08 21.28
CA GLN A 197 12.76 -6.53 21.20
C GLN A 197 11.52 -7.05 21.97
N LYS A 198 11.21 -6.47 23.13
CA LYS A 198 10.03 -6.88 23.92
C LYS A 198 8.73 -6.37 23.30
N ALA A 199 8.74 -5.16 22.74
CA ALA A 199 7.59 -4.60 22.04
C ALA A 199 7.27 -5.43 20.78
N ILE A 200 8.29 -5.73 19.97
CA ILE A 200 8.18 -6.57 18.77
C ILE A 200 7.62 -7.96 19.13
N ARG A 201 8.21 -8.65 20.12
CA ARG A 201 7.72 -9.97 20.56
C ARG A 201 6.28 -9.93 21.04
N LEU A 202 5.87 -8.88 21.76
CA LEU A 202 4.47 -8.75 22.17
C LEU A 202 3.52 -8.67 20.97
N GLY A 203 3.91 -7.93 19.91
CA GLY A 203 3.13 -7.86 18.68
C GLY A 203 3.06 -9.22 17.98
N LEU A 204 4.20 -9.91 17.84
CA LEU A 204 4.30 -11.22 17.18
C LEU A 204 3.62 -12.37 17.93
N ASP A 205 3.53 -12.29 19.26
CA ASP A 205 2.81 -13.26 20.10
C ASP A 205 1.29 -13.25 19.84
N ARG A 206 0.79 -12.26 19.07
CA ARG A 206 -0.62 -12.15 18.69
C ARG A 206 -0.82 -12.65 17.26
N ASP A 207 -1.76 -13.56 17.10
CA ASP A 207 -2.20 -14.07 15.79
C ASP A 207 -3.32 -13.18 15.19
N ASP A 208 -3.11 -11.87 15.21
CA ASP A 208 -4.01 -10.88 14.61
C ASP A 208 -3.22 -9.80 13.83
N GLY A 209 -3.86 -9.19 12.82
CA GLY A 209 -3.19 -8.18 11.99
C GLY A 209 -2.79 -6.91 12.76
N MET A 210 -3.35 -6.69 13.95
CA MET A 210 -2.99 -5.57 14.82
C MET A 210 -1.66 -5.82 15.54
N GLY A 211 -1.39 -7.06 15.95
CA GLY A 211 -0.13 -7.47 16.54
C GLY A 211 1.02 -7.39 15.54
N GLU A 212 0.81 -7.88 14.31
CA GLU A 212 1.77 -7.78 13.22
C GLU A 212 2.08 -6.30 12.90
N LEU A 213 1.05 -5.46 12.75
CA LEU A 213 1.23 -4.02 12.53
C LEU A 213 1.99 -3.35 13.69
N PHE A 214 1.70 -3.72 14.94
CA PHE A 214 2.43 -3.18 16.10
C PHE A 214 3.91 -3.59 16.10
N ALA A 215 4.19 -4.85 15.76
CA ALA A 215 5.56 -5.35 15.68
C ALA A 215 6.36 -4.63 14.58
N ASP A 216 5.75 -4.43 13.40
CA ASP A 216 6.32 -3.67 12.30
C ASP A 216 6.60 -2.21 12.69
N GLU A 217 5.60 -1.49 13.22
CA GLU A 217 5.78 -0.09 13.63
C GLU A 217 6.82 0.05 14.76
N ALA A 218 6.88 -0.90 15.69
CA ALA A 218 7.90 -0.92 16.75
C ALA A 218 9.31 -1.17 16.20
N PHE A 219 9.44 -2.08 15.24
CA PHE A 219 10.71 -2.35 14.56
C PHE A 219 11.18 -1.17 13.72
N VAL A 220 10.29 -0.54 12.95
CA VAL A 220 10.59 0.67 12.16
C VAL A 220 11.08 1.79 13.08
N ALA A 221 10.38 2.07 14.18
CA ALA A 221 10.79 3.10 15.14
C ALA A 221 12.18 2.81 15.74
N TRP A 222 12.48 1.54 16.02
CA TRP A 222 13.81 1.14 16.49
C TRP A 222 14.88 1.34 15.41
N ALA A 223 14.63 0.90 14.18
CA ALA A 223 15.58 1.04 13.08
C ALA A 223 15.84 2.51 12.72
N GLU A 224 14.85 3.40 12.90
CA GLU A 224 15.00 4.84 12.67
C GLU A 224 15.94 5.49 13.70
N GLU A 225 15.97 4.97 14.93
CA GLU A 225 16.87 5.45 15.99
C GLU A 225 18.26 4.78 15.92
N ASP A 226 18.32 3.47 15.66
CA ASP A 226 19.56 2.68 15.65
C ASP A 226 19.44 1.47 14.69
N TYR A 227 19.58 1.73 13.38
CA TYR A 227 19.54 0.68 12.35
C TYR A 227 20.67 -0.36 12.51
N ALA A 228 21.79 -0.02 13.17
CA ALA A 228 22.88 -0.96 13.41
C ALA A 228 22.54 -1.99 14.49
N ALA A 229 21.89 -1.56 15.57
CA ALA A 229 21.36 -2.49 16.57
C ALA A 229 20.20 -3.32 16.02
N ALA A 230 19.32 -2.71 15.22
CA ALA A 230 18.21 -3.41 14.58
C ALA A 230 18.69 -4.48 13.59
N SER A 231 19.69 -4.19 12.76
CA SER A 231 20.28 -5.17 11.83
C SER A 231 20.99 -6.31 12.56
N ALA A 232 21.78 -6.01 13.59
CA ALA A 232 22.43 -7.03 14.41
C ALA A 232 21.42 -7.99 15.07
N TRP A 233 20.25 -7.49 15.46
CA TRP A 233 19.17 -8.33 15.98
C TRP A 233 18.53 -9.22 14.91
N VAL A 234 18.26 -8.69 13.72
CA VAL A 234 17.76 -9.47 12.57
C VAL A 234 18.75 -10.59 12.20
N GLU A 235 20.04 -10.34 12.26
CA GLU A 235 21.08 -11.32 11.94
C GLU A 235 21.30 -12.40 13.02
N GLY A 236 21.24 -12.00 14.30
CA GLY A 236 21.75 -12.83 15.39
C GLY A 236 20.70 -13.39 16.35
N GLU A 237 19.58 -12.70 16.54
CA GLU A 237 18.61 -13.00 17.61
C GLU A 237 17.22 -13.35 17.08
N ALA A 238 16.83 -12.80 15.92
CA ALA A 238 15.57 -13.11 15.28
C ALA A 238 15.55 -14.57 14.78
N SER A 239 14.40 -15.24 14.91
CA SER A 239 14.15 -16.47 14.16
C SER A 239 14.14 -16.20 12.66
N VAL A 240 14.31 -17.24 11.83
CA VAL A 240 14.31 -17.11 10.36
C VAL A 240 13.02 -16.44 9.87
N GLN A 241 11.88 -16.78 10.46
CA GLN A 241 10.58 -16.19 10.12
C GLN A 241 10.52 -14.71 10.50
N GLU A 242 10.97 -14.35 11.70
CA GLU A 242 11.02 -12.95 12.15
C GLU A 242 11.97 -12.12 11.27
N ALA A 243 13.15 -12.65 10.96
CA ALA A 243 14.12 -11.97 10.10
C ALA A 243 13.51 -11.63 8.74
N SER A 244 12.87 -12.59 8.07
CA SER A 244 12.20 -12.35 6.78
C SER A 244 11.08 -11.30 6.85
N LEU A 245 10.40 -11.14 7.98
CA LEU A 245 9.40 -10.07 8.17
C LEU A 245 10.06 -8.69 8.23
N PHE A 246 11.22 -8.58 8.88
CA PHE A 246 11.82 -7.28 9.21
C PHE A 246 12.95 -6.83 8.27
N ILE A 247 13.45 -7.68 7.36
CA ILE A 247 14.44 -7.29 6.35
C ILE A 247 13.93 -6.13 5.49
N ALA A 248 12.67 -6.20 5.06
CA ALA A 248 12.07 -5.16 4.23
C ALA A 248 12.04 -3.78 4.92
N PRO A 249 11.39 -3.62 6.09
CA PRO A 249 11.37 -2.34 6.79
C PRO A 249 12.76 -1.86 7.23
N LEU A 250 13.67 -2.77 7.59
CA LEU A 250 15.06 -2.42 7.94
C LEU A 250 15.75 -1.71 6.79
N VAL A 251 15.69 -2.29 5.60
CA VAL A 251 16.32 -1.75 4.39
C VAL A 251 15.66 -0.44 3.98
N ASP A 252 14.35 -0.33 4.13
CA ASP A 252 13.61 0.90 3.81
C ASP A 252 13.98 2.06 4.73
N VAL A 253 14.26 1.79 6.01
CA VAL A 253 14.76 2.80 6.96
C VAL A 253 16.23 3.12 6.67
N TRP A 254 17.10 2.11 6.66
CA TRP A 254 18.54 2.29 6.51
C TRP A 254 18.88 3.01 5.21
N SER A 255 18.22 2.66 4.11
CA SER A 255 18.50 3.28 2.82
C SER A 255 18.21 4.78 2.76
N ARG A 256 17.35 5.32 3.64
CA ARG A 256 17.08 6.76 3.71
C ARG A 256 18.30 7.53 4.19
N GLU A 257 19.06 6.92 5.11
CA GLU A 257 20.25 7.52 5.72
C GLU A 257 21.51 7.18 4.93
N ASP A 258 21.71 5.90 4.58
CA ASP A 258 22.87 5.43 3.81
C ASP A 258 22.50 4.28 2.87
N PRO A 259 22.07 4.57 1.63
CA PRO A 259 21.67 3.55 0.65
C PRO A 259 22.84 2.64 0.25
N PHE A 260 24.08 3.12 0.30
CA PHE A 260 25.25 2.32 -0.08
C PHE A 260 25.61 1.30 1.00
N ALA A 261 25.57 1.70 2.28
CA ALA A 261 25.76 0.78 3.39
C ALA A 261 24.62 -0.25 3.46
N ALA A 262 23.37 0.17 3.24
CA ALA A 262 22.23 -0.74 3.16
C ALA A 262 22.37 -1.77 2.03
N LEU A 263 22.85 -1.35 0.84
CA LEU A 263 23.16 -2.27 -0.26
C LEU A 263 24.28 -3.25 0.12
N GLN A 264 25.39 -2.75 0.65
CA GLN A 264 26.51 -3.61 1.05
C GLN A 264 26.05 -4.67 2.06
N TRP A 265 25.28 -4.25 3.06
CA TRP A 265 24.70 -5.16 4.04
C TRP A 265 23.80 -6.22 3.40
N ALA A 266 22.91 -5.81 2.50
CA ALA A 266 22.02 -6.75 1.81
C ALA A 266 22.83 -7.82 1.06
N GLU A 267 23.89 -7.43 0.35
CA GLU A 267 24.77 -8.36 -0.39
C GLU A 267 25.56 -9.31 0.51
N GLU A 268 25.89 -8.88 1.73
CA GLU A 268 26.63 -9.69 2.69
C GLU A 268 25.72 -10.67 3.44
N GLN A 269 24.49 -10.27 3.75
CA GLN A 269 23.59 -11.02 4.64
C GLN A 269 22.51 -11.81 3.92
N LEU A 270 22.06 -11.38 2.73
CA LEU A 270 20.90 -11.97 2.05
C LEU A 270 21.33 -12.88 0.89
N PRO A 271 20.77 -14.10 0.79
CA PRO A 271 21.01 -14.98 -0.35
C PRO A 271 19.88 -14.91 -1.38
N GLY A 272 20.20 -15.28 -2.63
CA GLY A 272 19.23 -15.65 -3.67
C GLY A 272 18.15 -14.60 -3.92
N SER A 273 16.88 -15.04 -3.92
CA SER A 273 15.74 -14.19 -4.28
C SER A 273 15.48 -13.05 -3.29
N GLU A 274 15.84 -13.23 -2.01
CA GLU A 274 15.65 -12.20 -0.98
C GLU A 274 16.61 -11.03 -1.20
N LEU A 275 17.86 -11.32 -1.56
CA LEU A 275 18.82 -10.31 -2.02
C LEU A 275 18.28 -9.57 -3.24
N THR A 276 17.85 -10.29 -4.27
CA THR A 276 17.33 -9.70 -5.51
C THR A 276 16.15 -8.77 -5.25
N ALA A 277 15.19 -9.18 -4.43
CA ALA A 277 14.05 -8.34 -4.06
C ALA A 277 14.47 -7.09 -3.27
N THR A 278 15.44 -7.23 -2.39
CA THR A 278 15.97 -6.14 -1.55
C THR A 278 16.74 -5.11 -2.38
N VAL A 279 17.63 -5.56 -3.26
CA VAL A 279 18.38 -4.68 -4.18
C VAL A 279 17.41 -3.92 -5.08
N LYS A 280 16.39 -4.60 -5.63
CA LYS A 280 15.35 -3.94 -6.41
C LYS A 280 14.64 -2.85 -5.60
N ARG A 281 14.27 -3.12 -4.35
CA ARG A 281 13.62 -2.12 -3.47
C ARG A 281 14.54 -0.94 -3.18
N LEU A 282 15.81 -1.18 -2.87
CA LEU A 282 16.82 -0.14 -2.64
C LEU A 282 16.93 0.82 -3.82
N ILE A 283 16.98 0.26 -5.03
CA ILE A 283 17.15 1.02 -6.27
C ILE A 283 15.89 1.83 -6.57
N LEU A 284 14.70 1.26 -6.40
CA LEU A 284 13.46 2.01 -6.55
C LEU A 284 13.33 3.12 -5.49
N GLY A 285 13.68 2.84 -4.24
CA GLY A 285 13.67 3.84 -3.17
C GLY A 285 14.69 4.97 -3.37
N ALA A 286 15.78 4.73 -4.11
CA ALA A 286 16.73 5.77 -4.48
C ALA A 286 16.18 6.75 -5.52
N ILE A 287 15.29 6.30 -6.41
CA ILE A 287 14.68 7.16 -7.46
C ILE A 287 13.79 8.24 -6.83
N ASP A 288 13.06 7.88 -5.77
CA ASP A 288 12.13 8.79 -5.10
C ASP A 288 12.83 9.80 -4.16
N ARG A 289 14.17 9.71 -4.00
CA ARG A 289 14.94 10.53 -3.05
C ARG A 289 15.85 11.52 -3.77
N GLU A 290 15.74 12.78 -3.38
CA GLU A 290 16.65 13.82 -3.86
C GLU A 290 18.10 13.54 -3.41
N GLY A 291 19.04 13.52 -4.36
CA GLY A 291 20.48 13.43 -4.07
C GLY A 291 21.06 12.01 -4.00
N VAL A 292 20.26 10.95 -4.20
CA VAL A 292 20.76 9.59 -4.37
C VAL A 292 20.79 9.24 -5.85
N ASP A 293 21.98 9.04 -6.40
CA ASP A 293 22.15 8.53 -7.77
C ASP A 293 21.84 7.02 -7.79
N ALA A 294 20.60 6.68 -8.12
CA ALA A 294 20.15 5.29 -8.28
C ALA A 294 21.00 4.50 -9.29
N GLY A 295 21.56 5.21 -10.27
CA GLY A 295 22.50 4.66 -11.23
C GLY A 295 23.83 4.27 -10.60
N GLU A 296 24.40 5.13 -9.76
CA GLU A 296 25.60 4.80 -8.96
C GLU A 296 25.34 3.63 -8.01
N LEU A 297 24.16 3.57 -7.39
CA LEU A 297 23.80 2.45 -6.53
C LEU A 297 23.72 1.13 -7.34
N LEU A 298 23.12 1.15 -8.52
CA LEU A 298 23.04 0.00 -9.43
C LEU A 298 24.43 -0.50 -9.86
N ARG A 299 25.38 0.41 -10.09
CA ARG A 299 26.77 0.07 -10.46
C ARG A 299 27.52 -0.69 -9.38
N ARG A 300 27.07 -0.58 -8.13
CA ARG A 300 27.70 -1.26 -6.98
C ARG A 300 27.11 -2.62 -6.68
N VAL A 301 26.00 -2.98 -7.32
CA VAL A 301 25.41 -4.31 -7.19
C VAL A 301 26.36 -5.34 -7.81
N ARG A 302 26.85 -6.26 -6.98
CA ARG A 302 27.78 -7.36 -7.30
C ARG A 302 27.05 -8.63 -7.73
N SER A 303 25.81 -8.83 -7.25
CA SER A 303 24.99 -9.98 -7.64
C SER A 303 24.49 -9.81 -9.08
N PRO A 304 24.79 -10.72 -10.03
CA PRO A 304 24.31 -10.61 -11.41
C PRO A 304 22.78 -10.56 -11.48
N ASP A 305 22.09 -11.47 -10.78
CA ASP A 305 20.63 -11.52 -10.76
C ASP A 305 20.03 -10.25 -10.13
N GLY A 306 20.66 -9.76 -9.05
CA GLY A 306 20.26 -8.51 -8.39
C GLY A 306 20.43 -7.29 -9.30
N GLN A 307 21.57 -7.23 -10.02
CA GLN A 307 21.86 -6.15 -10.96
C GLN A 307 20.89 -6.16 -12.13
N GLN A 308 20.58 -7.34 -12.67
CA GLN A 308 19.62 -7.51 -13.75
C GLN A 308 18.23 -7.01 -13.37
N GLU A 309 17.67 -7.51 -12.27
CA GLU A 309 16.32 -7.14 -11.81
C GLU A 309 16.23 -5.67 -11.40
N ALA A 310 17.27 -5.14 -10.75
CA ALA A 310 17.32 -3.74 -10.37
C ALA A 310 17.47 -2.80 -11.58
N ALA A 311 18.25 -3.18 -12.59
CA ALA A 311 18.35 -2.43 -13.82
C ALA A 311 16.99 -2.33 -14.52
N VAL A 312 16.28 -3.46 -14.63
CA VAL A 312 14.93 -3.51 -15.21
C VAL A 312 13.94 -2.68 -14.40
N ALA A 313 14.01 -2.71 -13.07
CA ALA A 313 13.15 -1.91 -12.21
C ALA A 313 13.43 -0.41 -12.32
N LEU A 314 14.71 -0.01 -12.32
CA LEU A 314 15.14 1.38 -12.52
C LEU A 314 14.63 1.91 -13.86
N ALA A 315 14.82 1.11 -14.90
CA ALA A 315 14.28 1.34 -16.23
C ALA A 315 12.76 1.59 -16.22
N GLU A 316 11.99 0.64 -15.70
CA GLU A 316 10.54 0.73 -15.65
C GLU A 316 10.05 1.94 -14.84
N ALA A 317 10.74 2.30 -13.75
CA ALA A 317 10.39 3.46 -12.94
C ALA A 317 10.68 4.80 -13.65
N LEU A 318 11.85 4.92 -14.29
CA LEU A 318 12.25 6.13 -15.01
C LEU A 318 11.36 6.42 -16.22
N TRP A 319 10.84 5.37 -16.89
CA TRP A 319 10.10 5.56 -18.14
C TRP A 319 8.60 5.22 -18.05
N GLY A 320 8.20 4.36 -17.12
CA GLY A 320 6.81 3.91 -16.96
C GLY A 320 5.95 4.81 -16.09
N SER A 321 6.55 5.68 -15.27
CA SER A 321 5.81 6.56 -14.35
C SER A 321 4.92 7.58 -15.05
N GLY A 322 5.05 7.76 -16.38
CA GLY A 322 4.19 8.65 -17.16
C GLY A 322 4.15 10.06 -16.58
N SER A 323 5.17 10.46 -15.80
CA SER A 323 5.23 11.77 -15.17
C SER A 323 5.34 12.77 -16.31
N SER A 324 4.19 13.30 -16.70
CA SER A 324 4.01 14.19 -17.82
C SER A 324 4.76 15.49 -17.53
N GLY A 325 6.03 15.55 -17.93
CA GLY A 325 6.78 16.76 -18.24
C GLY A 325 6.98 17.84 -17.17
N GLU A 326 6.47 17.72 -15.93
CA GLU A 326 6.45 18.85 -15.00
C GLU A 326 7.37 18.76 -13.77
N THR A 327 8.07 17.65 -13.50
CA THR A 327 8.68 17.45 -12.16
C THR A 327 10.21 17.35 -12.07
N SER A 328 11.01 17.95 -12.95
CA SER A 328 12.41 18.20 -12.58
C SER A 328 12.84 19.63 -12.89
N ASN A 329 12.73 20.49 -11.87
CA ASN A 329 13.35 21.82 -11.79
C ASN A 329 14.90 21.78 -11.68
N GLY A 330 15.52 20.60 -11.74
CA GLY A 330 16.97 20.43 -11.77
C GLY A 330 17.42 19.98 -13.16
N GLY A 331 18.32 20.73 -13.79
CA GLY A 331 18.82 20.50 -15.15
C GLY A 331 19.69 19.27 -15.34
N GLU A 332 19.36 18.16 -14.70
CA GLU A 332 19.96 16.87 -14.98
C GLU A 332 19.47 16.41 -16.35
N THR A 333 20.40 16.29 -17.28
CA THR A 333 20.10 15.93 -18.67
C THR A 333 19.69 14.46 -18.73
N ASP A 334 18.83 14.09 -19.68
CA ASP A 334 18.47 12.68 -19.90
C ASP A 334 19.71 11.79 -20.07
N ARG A 335 20.80 12.36 -20.59
CA ARG A 335 22.10 11.70 -20.69
C ARG A 335 22.71 11.30 -19.34
N GLU A 336 22.59 12.13 -18.31
CA GLU A 336 23.09 11.83 -16.96
C GLU A 336 22.25 10.72 -16.31
N ARG A 337 20.92 10.75 -16.49
CA ARG A 337 20.00 9.70 -16.03
C ARG A 337 20.27 8.32 -16.65
N LEU A 338 21.02 8.27 -17.75
CA LEU A 338 21.32 7.05 -18.49
C LEU A 338 22.77 6.59 -18.32
N ALA A 339 23.60 7.36 -17.62
CA ALA A 339 25.02 7.05 -17.47
C ALA A 339 25.27 5.70 -16.79
N TRP A 340 24.35 5.22 -15.95
CA TRP A 340 24.45 3.89 -15.33
C TRP A 340 24.40 2.75 -16.33
N PHE A 341 23.69 2.93 -17.44
CA PHE A 341 23.58 1.92 -18.49
C PHE A 341 24.94 1.61 -19.10
N ASP A 342 25.88 2.56 -19.08
CA ASP A 342 27.24 2.40 -19.57
C ASP A 342 28.02 1.28 -18.88
N HIS A 343 27.55 0.87 -17.71
CA HIS A 343 28.18 -0.15 -16.88
C HIS A 343 27.51 -1.52 -16.99
N ILE A 344 26.39 -1.63 -17.71
CA ILE A 344 25.73 -2.91 -17.95
C ILE A 344 26.33 -3.53 -19.20
N THR A 345 27.12 -4.58 -19.00
CA THR A 345 27.79 -5.33 -20.08
C THR A 345 27.20 -6.72 -20.29
N ASP A 346 26.39 -7.21 -19.35
CA ASP A 346 25.79 -8.54 -19.41
C ASP A 346 24.69 -8.63 -20.46
N GLU A 347 24.77 -9.61 -21.35
CA GLU A 347 23.86 -9.75 -22.48
C GLU A 347 22.41 -9.96 -22.04
N GLU A 348 22.20 -10.77 -21.01
CA GLU A 348 20.86 -11.09 -20.52
C GLU A 348 20.18 -9.86 -19.91
N THR A 349 20.89 -9.10 -19.08
CA THR A 349 20.41 -7.86 -18.49
C THR A 349 20.03 -6.85 -19.55
N ILE A 350 20.90 -6.64 -20.54
CA ILE A 350 20.59 -5.69 -21.60
C ILE A 350 19.39 -6.22 -22.42
N ASN A 351 19.22 -7.54 -22.59
CA ASN A 351 18.05 -8.11 -23.27
C ASN A 351 16.76 -7.89 -22.46
N GLN A 352 16.78 -8.09 -21.14
CA GLN A 352 15.64 -7.80 -20.28
C GLN A 352 15.29 -6.32 -20.24
N LEU A 353 16.29 -5.44 -20.22
CA LEU A 353 16.08 -3.99 -20.36
C LEU A 353 15.39 -3.70 -21.68
N LEU A 354 15.91 -4.22 -22.79
CA LEU A 354 15.27 -4.03 -24.09
C LEU A 354 13.84 -4.56 -24.11
N LEU A 355 13.54 -5.66 -23.42
CA LEU A 355 12.18 -6.20 -23.25
C LEU A 355 11.28 -5.34 -22.35
N SER A 356 11.81 -4.69 -21.32
CA SER A 356 11.03 -3.80 -20.46
C SER A 356 10.70 -2.48 -21.17
N PHE A 357 11.67 -1.92 -21.92
CA PHE A 357 11.47 -0.74 -22.77
C PHE A 357 10.30 -0.87 -23.73
N THR A 358 10.03 -2.08 -24.19
CA THR A 358 8.97 -2.33 -25.16
C THR A 358 7.57 -2.12 -24.60
N ARG A 359 7.42 -2.27 -23.28
CA ARG A 359 6.16 -2.05 -22.58
C ARG A 359 5.89 -0.57 -22.42
N VAL A 360 6.93 0.27 -22.56
CA VAL A 360 6.86 1.70 -22.36
C VAL A 360 6.59 2.41 -23.69
N LYS A 361 5.42 3.04 -23.81
CA LYS A 361 4.98 3.74 -25.05
C LYS A 361 5.42 5.21 -25.12
N THR A 362 6.39 5.62 -24.32
CA THR A 362 6.79 7.04 -24.21
C THR A 362 7.65 7.47 -25.40
N GLU A 363 7.66 8.76 -25.72
CA GLU A 363 8.52 9.31 -26.78
C GLU A 363 9.99 9.25 -26.35
N GLU A 364 10.24 9.47 -25.06
CA GLU A 364 11.55 9.41 -24.41
C GLU A 364 12.17 8.02 -24.52
N GLY A 365 11.40 6.95 -24.26
CA GLY A 365 11.86 5.58 -24.44
C GLY A 365 12.21 5.28 -25.92
N ARG A 366 11.49 5.88 -26.86
CA ARG A 366 11.77 5.74 -28.31
C ARG A 366 13.04 6.49 -28.74
N GLN A 367 13.23 7.73 -28.26
CA GLN A 367 14.45 8.50 -28.52
C GLN A 367 15.68 7.79 -27.95
N TRP A 368 15.55 7.24 -26.74
CA TRP A 368 16.60 6.43 -26.15
C TRP A 368 16.94 5.20 -26.99
N LEU A 369 15.94 4.43 -27.43
CA LEU A 369 16.18 3.26 -28.30
C LEU A 369 16.92 3.66 -29.58
N GLN A 370 16.67 4.85 -30.12
CA GLN A 370 17.41 5.38 -31.27
C GLN A 370 18.86 5.73 -30.94
N GLU A 371 19.13 6.36 -29.80
CA GLU A 371 20.50 6.66 -29.37
C GLU A 371 21.28 5.39 -29.03
N PHE A 372 20.65 4.45 -28.33
CA PHE A 372 21.20 3.15 -28.02
C PHE A 372 21.52 2.37 -29.30
N ALA A 373 20.60 2.36 -30.28
CA ALA A 373 20.80 1.73 -31.58
C ALA A 373 21.99 2.32 -32.38
N ARG A 374 22.39 3.56 -32.09
CA ARG A 374 23.54 4.22 -32.71
C ARG A 374 24.85 4.00 -31.96
N SER A 375 24.80 3.47 -30.75
CA SER A 375 25.99 3.25 -29.92
C SER A 375 26.78 2.03 -30.39
N GLU A 376 28.11 2.06 -30.23
CA GLU A 376 28.99 0.90 -30.54
C GLU A 376 28.62 -0.37 -29.74
N ARG A 377 27.80 -0.23 -28.68
CA ARG A 377 27.30 -1.34 -27.86
C ARG A 377 26.27 -2.20 -28.57
N MET A 378 25.69 -1.73 -29.67
CA MET A 378 24.83 -2.56 -30.52
C MET A 378 25.57 -3.75 -31.14
N ALA A 379 26.87 -3.61 -31.38
CA ALA A 379 27.71 -4.68 -31.89
C ALA A 379 27.86 -5.85 -30.90
N LEU A 380 27.55 -5.65 -29.61
CA LEU A 380 27.64 -6.73 -28.62
C LEU A 380 26.50 -7.74 -28.75
N LEU A 381 25.38 -7.39 -29.42
CA LEU A 381 24.12 -8.12 -29.29
C LEU A 381 23.41 -8.34 -30.63
N GLU A 382 24.20 -8.79 -31.62
CA GLU A 382 23.89 -8.64 -33.06
C GLU A 382 22.69 -9.43 -33.58
N ARG A 383 22.27 -10.55 -32.98
CA ARG A 383 21.23 -11.42 -33.58
C ARG A 383 19.88 -11.42 -32.88
N HIS A 384 19.83 -11.40 -31.54
CA HIS A 384 18.57 -11.50 -30.80
C HIS A 384 17.76 -10.18 -30.78
N ARG A 385 18.40 -9.04 -31.08
CA ARG A 385 17.83 -7.72 -30.78
C ARG A 385 17.05 -7.05 -31.86
N ALA A 386 17.45 -7.22 -33.11
CA ALA A 386 16.72 -6.57 -34.19
C ALA A 386 15.33 -7.21 -34.34
N THR A 387 15.21 -8.53 -34.12
CA THR A 387 13.93 -9.24 -33.99
C THR A 387 13.09 -8.74 -32.79
N LEU A 388 13.71 -8.39 -31.65
CA LEU A 388 13.01 -7.81 -30.50
C LEU A 388 12.58 -6.35 -30.74
N LEU A 389 13.41 -5.49 -31.33
CA LEU A 389 13.01 -4.14 -31.74
C LEU A 389 11.82 -4.18 -32.71
N ILE A 390 11.85 -5.11 -33.67
CA ILE A 390 10.77 -5.33 -34.65
C ILE A 390 9.50 -5.89 -34.03
N GLN A 391 9.63 -6.76 -33.04
CA GLN A 391 8.50 -7.29 -32.27
C GLN A 391 7.70 -6.20 -31.55
N GLN A 392 8.27 -5.02 -31.35
CA GLN A 392 7.80 -4.08 -30.33
C GLN A 392 7.34 -2.76 -30.92
N LEU A 393 7.86 -2.43 -32.10
CA LEU A 393 7.31 -1.41 -32.99
C LEU A 393 6.13 -1.96 -33.80
N GLN A 394 5.46 -2.98 -33.27
CA GLN A 394 4.30 -3.68 -33.80
C GLN A 394 3.01 -2.86 -33.73
N ASP A 395 3.08 -1.55 -33.42
CA ASP A 395 1.92 -0.70 -33.67
C ASP A 395 1.63 -0.73 -35.17
N PRO A 396 0.52 -1.36 -35.62
CA PRO A 396 0.21 -1.44 -37.04
C PRO A 396 0.06 -0.04 -37.65
N ASN A 397 -0.19 0.98 -36.81
CA ASN A 397 -0.32 2.37 -37.21
C ASN A 397 1.03 3.09 -37.35
N ASN A 398 2.16 2.47 -36.99
CA ASN A 398 3.47 3.12 -36.97
C ASN A 398 4.60 2.33 -37.66
N VAL A 399 4.25 1.45 -38.59
CA VAL A 399 5.22 0.58 -39.30
C VAL A 399 6.29 1.38 -40.06
N GLY A 400 5.96 2.59 -40.54
CA GLY A 400 6.91 3.48 -41.21
C GLY A 400 8.08 3.90 -40.32
N GLU A 401 7.84 4.21 -39.04
CA GLU A 401 8.92 4.47 -38.08
C GLU A 401 9.70 3.19 -37.76
N SER A 402 9.03 2.04 -37.76
CA SER A 402 9.68 0.74 -37.55
C SER A 402 10.73 0.44 -38.62
N PHE A 403 10.43 0.71 -39.89
CA PHE A 403 11.41 0.57 -40.96
C PHE A 403 12.57 1.57 -40.86
N LYS A 404 12.33 2.81 -40.41
CA LYS A 404 13.42 3.77 -40.16
C LYS A 404 14.36 3.27 -39.07
N LEU A 405 13.83 2.57 -38.06
CA LEU A 405 14.63 2.00 -36.98
C LEU A 405 15.50 0.83 -37.45
N VAL A 406 15.04 0.06 -38.44
CA VAL A 406 15.84 -1.01 -39.07
C VAL A 406 17.09 -0.47 -39.76
N GLU A 407 17.11 0.79 -40.22
CA GLU A 407 18.32 1.39 -40.82
C GLU A 407 19.49 1.51 -39.83
N PHE A 408 19.20 1.59 -38.53
CA PHE A 408 20.23 1.59 -37.48
C PHE A 408 20.74 0.19 -37.12
N VAL A 409 20.14 -0.87 -37.67
CA VAL A 409 20.63 -2.24 -37.50
C VAL A 409 21.87 -2.45 -38.38
N ASP A 410 22.82 -3.24 -37.87
CA ASP A 410 24.01 -3.67 -38.61
C ASP A 410 23.61 -4.22 -40.00
N GLU A 411 24.40 -3.86 -41.01
CA GLU A 411 24.11 -4.19 -42.40
C GLU A 411 23.92 -5.70 -42.63
N ARG A 412 24.58 -6.55 -41.84
CA ARG A 412 24.46 -8.01 -41.93
C ARG A 412 23.06 -8.52 -41.59
N TRP A 413 22.34 -7.82 -40.70
CA TRP A 413 21.04 -8.25 -40.20
C TRP A 413 19.88 -7.42 -40.76
N ARG A 414 20.17 -6.21 -41.28
CA ARG A 414 19.17 -5.26 -41.77
C ARG A 414 18.10 -5.90 -42.66
N GLU A 415 18.50 -6.73 -43.62
CA GLU A 415 17.53 -7.35 -44.54
C GLU A 415 16.69 -8.46 -43.90
N GLN A 416 17.25 -9.23 -42.97
CA GLN A 416 16.46 -10.20 -42.18
C GLN A 416 15.42 -9.47 -41.34
N CYS A 417 15.80 -8.33 -40.76
CA CYS A 417 14.95 -7.51 -39.93
C CYS A 417 13.81 -6.87 -40.74
N ARG A 418 14.13 -6.29 -41.90
CA ARG A 418 13.09 -5.80 -42.82
C ARG A 418 12.14 -6.93 -43.25
N ALA A 419 12.66 -8.14 -43.46
CA ALA A 419 11.83 -9.29 -43.80
C ALA A 419 10.88 -9.69 -42.68
N ASP A 420 11.38 -9.86 -41.45
CA ASP A 420 10.57 -10.20 -40.27
C ASP A 420 9.50 -9.13 -39.98
N LEU A 421 9.85 -7.84 -40.11
CA LEU A 421 8.94 -6.71 -39.89
C LEU A 421 7.82 -6.71 -40.93
N PHE A 422 8.16 -6.87 -42.21
CA PHE A 422 7.20 -6.97 -43.29
C PHE A 422 6.25 -8.15 -43.08
N GLU A 423 6.80 -9.32 -42.71
CA GLU A 423 6.04 -10.54 -42.47
C GLU A 423 4.95 -10.30 -41.41
N ARG A 424 5.29 -9.62 -40.32
CA ARG A 424 4.36 -9.26 -39.24
C ARG A 424 3.36 -8.20 -39.69
N TRP A 425 3.82 -7.13 -40.35
CA TRP A 425 2.94 -6.10 -40.87
C TRP A 425 1.88 -6.67 -41.82
N TYR A 426 2.28 -7.58 -42.71
CA TYR A 426 1.39 -8.26 -43.64
C TYR A 426 0.26 -9.03 -42.94
N VAL A 427 0.48 -9.59 -41.74
CA VAL A 427 -0.59 -10.24 -40.96
C VAL A 427 -1.67 -9.24 -40.55
N HIS A 428 -1.26 -8.03 -40.18
CA HIS A 428 -2.15 -7.02 -39.61
C HIS A 428 -2.78 -6.13 -40.68
N ASP A 429 -2.03 -5.77 -41.72
CA ASP A 429 -2.46 -4.89 -42.80
C ASP A 429 -1.80 -5.31 -44.14
N PRO A 430 -2.41 -6.30 -44.85
CA PRO A 430 -1.87 -6.83 -46.09
C PRO A 430 -1.85 -5.79 -47.22
N ASP A 431 -2.81 -4.88 -47.28
CA ASP A 431 -2.93 -3.90 -48.36
C ASP A 431 -1.86 -2.80 -48.26
N SER A 432 -1.62 -2.27 -47.06
CA SER A 432 -0.57 -1.26 -46.85
C SER A 432 0.83 -1.85 -47.02
N SER A 433 1.05 -3.08 -46.52
CA SER A 433 2.33 -3.78 -46.72
C SER A 433 2.61 -4.08 -48.19
N ALA A 434 1.60 -4.49 -48.95
CA ALA A 434 1.74 -4.70 -50.38
C ALA A 434 2.08 -3.41 -51.15
N SER A 435 1.43 -2.31 -50.78
CA SER A 435 1.70 -0.98 -51.36
C SER A 435 3.14 -0.54 -51.08
N TRP A 436 3.63 -0.74 -49.84
CA TRP A 436 5.02 -0.47 -49.49
C TRP A 436 6.02 -1.29 -50.28
N LEU A 437 5.72 -2.57 -50.55
CA LEU A 437 6.58 -3.45 -51.35
C LEU A 437 6.70 -2.97 -52.82
N GLU A 438 5.64 -2.38 -53.38
CA GLU A 438 5.68 -1.80 -54.72
C GLU A 438 6.52 -0.53 -54.76
N GLU A 439 6.39 0.32 -53.74
CA GLU A 439 7.15 1.56 -53.59
C GLU A 439 8.62 1.31 -53.22
N ASN A 440 8.90 0.20 -52.52
CA ASN A 440 10.21 -0.16 -51.98
C ASN A 440 10.57 -1.57 -52.44
N PRO A 441 11.08 -1.73 -53.68
CA PRO A 441 11.37 -3.04 -54.23
C PRO A 441 12.44 -3.83 -53.46
N GLY A 442 13.16 -3.21 -52.52
CA GLY A 442 14.17 -3.86 -51.68
C GLY A 442 15.44 -4.24 -52.43
N THR A 443 16.43 -4.74 -51.69
CA THR A 443 17.60 -5.39 -52.29
C THR A 443 17.25 -6.81 -52.76
N PRO A 444 18.05 -7.43 -53.66
CA PRO A 444 17.86 -8.83 -54.03
C PRO A 444 17.84 -9.78 -52.82
N GLN A 445 18.62 -9.46 -51.78
CA GLN A 445 18.67 -10.23 -50.53
C GLN A 445 17.36 -10.10 -49.73
N LEU A 446 16.81 -8.89 -49.60
CA LEU A 446 15.51 -8.69 -48.97
C LEU A 446 14.40 -9.45 -49.69
N ARG A 447 14.36 -9.35 -51.03
CA ARG A 447 13.39 -10.09 -51.84
C ARG A 447 13.49 -11.59 -51.63
N ALA A 448 14.70 -12.14 -51.60
CA ALA A 448 14.88 -13.57 -51.35
C ALA A 448 14.33 -14.00 -49.98
N LEU A 449 14.60 -13.21 -48.93
CA LEU A 449 14.11 -13.47 -47.57
C LEU A 449 12.57 -13.35 -47.46
N LEU A 450 12.00 -12.31 -48.07
CA LEU A 450 10.56 -12.10 -48.14
C LEU A 450 9.86 -13.21 -48.92
N SER A 451 10.40 -13.56 -50.08
CA SER A 451 9.90 -14.66 -50.91
C SER A 451 9.93 -15.98 -50.14
N GLN A 452 11.03 -16.30 -49.45
CA GLN A 452 11.12 -17.52 -48.64
C GLN A 452 10.06 -17.55 -47.54
N SER A 453 9.95 -16.46 -46.76
CA SER A 453 9.02 -16.38 -45.63
C SER A 453 7.56 -16.45 -46.08
N MET A 454 7.22 -15.78 -47.20
CA MET A 454 5.87 -15.81 -47.77
C MET A 454 5.52 -17.19 -48.34
N VAL A 455 6.49 -17.91 -48.90
CA VAL A 455 6.31 -19.29 -49.36
C VAL A 455 6.07 -20.23 -48.17
N GLU A 456 6.84 -20.11 -47.09
CA GLU A 456 6.65 -20.91 -45.87
C GLU A 456 5.25 -20.68 -45.26
N ARG A 457 4.80 -19.43 -45.21
CA ARG A 457 3.43 -19.10 -44.78
C ARG A 457 2.35 -19.62 -45.71
N PHE A 458 2.55 -19.46 -47.01
CA PHE A 458 1.65 -19.98 -48.04
C PHE A 458 1.42 -21.49 -47.82
N PHE A 459 2.50 -22.26 -47.67
CA PHE A 459 2.41 -23.70 -47.40
C PHE A 459 1.79 -24.02 -46.03
N SER A 460 2.11 -23.24 -44.99
CA SER A 460 1.50 -23.40 -43.67
C SER A 460 -0.02 -23.14 -43.67
N SER A 461 -0.50 -22.22 -44.53
CA SER A 461 -1.92 -21.86 -44.62
C SER A 461 -2.78 -22.82 -45.44
N ILE A 462 -2.19 -23.55 -46.39
CA ILE A 462 -2.93 -24.39 -47.36
C ILE A 462 -3.06 -25.84 -46.87
N GLY A 463 -2.20 -26.29 -45.94
CA GLY A 463 -2.09 -27.70 -45.58
C GLY A 463 -1.68 -28.57 -46.78
N GLU A 464 -1.45 -29.87 -46.56
CA GLU A 464 -1.19 -30.78 -47.69
C GLU A 464 -2.49 -30.98 -48.50
N GLN A 465 -2.63 -30.23 -49.61
CA GLN A 465 -3.50 -30.50 -50.78
C GLN A 465 -4.92 -29.89 -50.87
N ASP A 466 -5.22 -28.76 -50.22
CA ASP A 466 -6.50 -28.06 -50.45
C ASP A 466 -6.42 -26.96 -51.55
N TRP A 467 -6.76 -27.33 -52.79
CA TRP A 467 -6.81 -26.40 -53.94
C TRP A 467 -7.81 -25.25 -53.77
N GLN A 468 -8.86 -25.44 -52.96
CA GLN A 468 -9.85 -24.39 -52.70
C GLN A 468 -9.25 -23.35 -51.74
N THR A 469 -8.55 -23.79 -50.70
CA THR A 469 -7.78 -22.92 -49.80
C THR A 469 -6.71 -22.13 -50.57
N MET A 470 -6.07 -22.74 -51.57
CA MET A 470 -5.08 -22.04 -52.40
C MET A 470 -5.69 -20.93 -53.28
N ARG A 471 -6.86 -21.16 -53.89
CA ARG A 471 -7.58 -20.10 -54.63
C ARG A 471 -8.07 -18.99 -53.72
N GLN A 472 -8.51 -19.32 -52.50
CA GLN A 472 -8.89 -18.34 -51.48
C GLN A 472 -7.67 -17.52 -51.01
N PHE A 473 -6.52 -18.16 -50.82
CA PHE A 473 -5.27 -17.46 -50.51
C PHE A 473 -4.96 -16.43 -51.60
N LYS A 474 -4.96 -16.82 -52.88
CA LYS A 474 -4.71 -15.88 -53.98
C LYS A 474 -5.72 -14.73 -54.00
N ALA A 475 -7.01 -15.04 -53.85
CA ALA A 475 -8.07 -14.02 -53.89
C ALA A 475 -7.96 -12.98 -52.76
N ASN A 476 -7.41 -13.38 -51.60
CA ASN A 476 -7.26 -12.54 -50.42
C ASN A 476 -5.84 -11.98 -50.24
N THR A 477 -4.90 -12.31 -51.14
CA THR A 477 -3.51 -11.86 -51.06
C THR A 477 -3.25 -10.80 -52.12
N PRO A 478 -2.75 -9.61 -51.74
CA PRO A 478 -2.40 -8.56 -52.69
C PRO A 478 -1.40 -9.03 -53.76
N ALA A 479 -1.59 -8.55 -54.99
CA ALA A 479 -0.76 -8.94 -56.16
C ALA A 479 0.77 -8.82 -55.95
N PRO A 480 1.30 -7.79 -55.24
CA PRO A 480 2.73 -7.70 -54.95
C PRO A 480 3.27 -8.89 -54.15
N VAL A 481 2.48 -9.38 -53.19
CA VAL A 481 2.85 -10.54 -52.35
C VAL A 481 2.71 -11.84 -53.13
N VAL A 482 1.68 -11.97 -53.99
CA VAL A 482 1.56 -13.11 -54.92
C VAL A 482 2.81 -13.22 -55.82
N ARG A 483 3.34 -12.09 -56.32
CA ARG A 483 4.59 -12.08 -57.09
C ARG A 483 5.79 -12.59 -56.28
N LEU A 484 5.94 -12.16 -55.02
CA LEU A 484 7.01 -12.67 -54.15
C LEU A 484 6.92 -14.18 -53.88
N VAL A 485 5.71 -14.68 -53.60
CA VAL A 485 5.47 -16.12 -53.40
C VAL A 485 5.88 -16.89 -54.65
N ARG A 486 5.48 -16.41 -55.83
CA ARG A 486 5.85 -16.99 -57.12
C ARG A 486 7.36 -16.99 -57.35
N GLU A 487 8.04 -15.86 -57.07
CA GLU A 487 9.50 -15.75 -57.17
C GLU A 487 10.21 -16.76 -56.26
N GLY A 488 9.75 -16.91 -55.01
CA GLY A 488 10.29 -17.89 -54.06
C GLY A 488 10.09 -19.34 -54.50
N LEU A 489 8.90 -19.67 -55.01
CA LEU A 489 8.63 -21.01 -55.55
C LEU A 489 9.54 -21.34 -56.75
N LEU A 490 9.76 -20.38 -57.65
CA LEU A 490 10.68 -20.55 -58.77
C LEU A 490 12.13 -20.75 -58.33
N GLN A 491 12.57 -20.03 -57.28
CA GLN A 491 13.89 -20.24 -56.67
C GLN A 491 14.01 -21.64 -56.05
N ASN A 492 12.97 -22.12 -55.36
CA ASN A 492 12.94 -23.48 -54.81
C ASN A 492 12.96 -24.56 -55.90
N VAL A 493 12.24 -24.37 -57.01
CA VAL A 493 12.31 -25.24 -58.20
C VAL A 493 13.73 -25.28 -58.77
N ALA A 494 14.38 -24.12 -58.90
CA ALA A 494 15.75 -24.05 -59.41
C ALA A 494 16.73 -24.77 -58.48
N ARG A 495 16.59 -24.62 -57.16
CA ARG A 495 17.39 -25.31 -56.15
C ARG A 495 17.19 -26.83 -56.19
N ALA A 496 15.94 -27.31 -56.21
CA ALA A 496 15.64 -28.73 -56.27
C ALA A 496 16.21 -29.42 -57.51
N ARG A 497 16.24 -28.73 -58.66
CA ARG A 497 16.90 -29.22 -59.89
C ARG A 497 18.41 -29.36 -59.72
N LEU A 498 19.06 -28.42 -59.04
CA LEU A 498 20.50 -28.50 -58.75
C LEU A 498 20.84 -29.65 -57.78
N GLU A 499 19.91 -29.98 -56.88
CA GLU A 499 20.02 -31.08 -55.91
C GLU A 499 19.68 -32.46 -56.51
N GLY A 500 19.26 -32.52 -57.78
CA GLY A 500 19.02 -33.77 -58.51
C GLY A 500 17.62 -34.36 -58.38
N HIS A 501 16.64 -33.59 -57.87
CA HIS A 501 15.24 -34.01 -57.88
C HIS A 501 14.69 -34.13 -59.31
N SER A 502 13.80 -35.11 -59.55
CA SER A 502 13.28 -35.39 -60.89
C SER A 502 12.32 -34.28 -61.38
N ASN A 503 12.37 -33.94 -62.67
CA ASN A 503 11.47 -32.94 -63.25
C ASN A 503 9.99 -33.33 -63.09
N GLU A 504 9.66 -34.63 -63.09
CA GLU A 504 8.28 -35.10 -62.90
C GLU A 504 7.74 -34.82 -61.49
N GLU A 505 8.56 -34.95 -60.45
CA GLU A 505 8.13 -34.66 -59.07
C GLU A 505 7.93 -33.16 -58.84
N ILE A 506 8.86 -32.36 -59.36
CA ILE A 506 8.80 -30.89 -59.33
C ILE A 506 7.58 -30.38 -60.10
N GLU A 507 7.34 -30.85 -61.33
CA GLU A 507 6.19 -30.43 -62.13
C GLU A 507 4.86 -30.87 -61.52
N ARG A 508 4.79 -32.07 -60.94
CA ARG A 508 3.57 -32.61 -60.33
C ARG A 508 3.09 -31.77 -59.14
N HIS A 509 4.01 -31.24 -58.33
CA HIS A 509 3.68 -30.52 -57.10
C HIS A 509 3.70 -29.00 -57.28
N LEU A 510 4.74 -28.45 -57.92
CA LEU A 510 4.92 -27.00 -58.02
C LEU A 510 4.29 -26.42 -59.30
N GLY A 511 4.16 -27.20 -60.38
CA GLY A 511 3.56 -26.74 -61.64
C GLY A 511 2.11 -26.34 -61.50
N LYS A 512 1.31 -27.12 -60.77
CA LYS A 512 -0.09 -26.79 -60.46
C LYS A 512 -0.22 -25.58 -59.53
N ILE A 513 0.71 -25.42 -58.60
CA ILE A 513 0.75 -24.25 -57.72
C ILE A 513 1.04 -22.99 -58.53
N LEU A 514 2.04 -23.03 -59.41
CA LEU A 514 2.36 -21.90 -60.29
C LEU A 514 1.20 -21.56 -61.23
N GLN A 515 0.50 -22.56 -61.78
CA GLN A 515 -0.68 -22.35 -62.60
C GLN A 515 -1.78 -21.57 -61.86
N VAL A 516 -2.11 -21.96 -60.62
CA VAL A 516 -3.14 -21.26 -59.83
C VAL A 516 -2.68 -19.84 -59.45
N LEU A 517 -1.39 -19.62 -59.23
CA LEU A 517 -0.87 -18.26 -58.99
C LEU A 517 -0.88 -17.39 -60.26
N ASP A 518 -0.76 -17.99 -61.45
CA ASP A 518 -0.82 -17.31 -62.75
C ASP A 518 -2.26 -17.05 -63.23
N GLU A 519 -3.24 -17.90 -62.86
CA GLU A 519 -4.70 -17.79 -63.12
C GLU A 519 -5.41 -16.81 -62.19
#